data_AF-E8ZKC8-F1
#
_entry.id   AF-E8ZKC8-F1
#
_cell.length_a   1.000
_cell.length_b   1.000
_cell.length_c   1.000
_cell.angle_alpha   90.00
_cell.angle_beta   90.00
_cell.angle_gamma   90.00
#
_symmetry.space_group_name_H-M   'P 1'
#
loop_
_entity.id
_entity.type
_entity.pdbx_description
1 polymer ?
#
loop_
_entity_poly.entity_id
_entity_poly.type
_entity_poly.pdbx_seq_one_letter_code
_entity_poly.pdbx_strand_id
1 'polypeptide(L)'
;MSCSCEKPSVSNVHLDLGYWFQVYSAYFRYFLIKGRIGEDTFESFIKKFESLGLKFGCEASLDFKSLNRELDSELSPEERDLLSQINEVEATEAAEKLAIKDICDYQVRDFYDHLNNFKKLAFDFRYLSENSDSSNPLGIQFSIYFKDLQLLVDKFQSNRRFVESFNFETDINGSDSFEILNFLTRELDLFPVQFQSYSSCNWFFLAIRELARFAREVAGFVQLHGFSLSLGDMDEYLLSNVIEACDRVEKNSENVSCSLESFKIMMIDISNLFSNLNKVCLNIKPDEEFWKPCESNEHLDFLYLKIFSPHLLEENLNYIFLNEPEIRNIVNKLSSKINEGCAHHGDPVCLIFEQRESIPFIGQLLPYLDFPCTLVPLEDLSKESVERCEGVLDGRKAIFLGTLLREASYIDKIKESIMKEDLKIGFLFVFDSLASTPIDIDFLGECIPDEDWVGFGLGSKHKCCNLNAIGVLRE
;
A
#
# COMPACT_ATOMS: atom_id res chain seq x y z
N MET A 1 7.83 6.33 -33.39
CA MET A 1 7.49 4.90 -33.27
C MET A 1 6.93 4.71 -31.88
N SER A 2 5.64 4.42 -31.77
CA SER A 2 4.98 4.12 -30.50
C SER A 2 5.45 2.76 -30.03
N CYS A 3 6.36 2.70 -29.06
CA CYS A 3 6.61 1.47 -28.31
C CYS A 3 5.26 1.07 -27.70
N SER A 4 4.75 -0.08 -28.09
CA SER A 4 3.74 -0.77 -27.31
C SER A 4 4.41 -1.16 -26.00
N CYS A 5 4.27 -0.33 -24.97
CA CYS A 5 4.63 -0.74 -23.62
C CYS A 5 3.76 -1.93 -23.27
N GLU A 6 4.32 -3.14 -23.33
CA GLU A 6 3.70 -4.32 -22.73
C GLU A 6 3.35 -3.96 -21.28
N LYS A 7 2.16 -4.38 -20.82
CA LYS A 7 1.80 -4.22 -19.41
C LYS A 7 2.96 -4.81 -18.59
N PRO A 8 3.59 -4.05 -17.68
CA PRO A 8 4.66 -4.57 -16.85
C PRO A 8 4.15 -5.79 -16.07
N SER A 9 4.93 -6.87 -16.03
CA SER A 9 4.59 -8.11 -15.35
C SER A 9 5.66 -8.46 -14.33
N VAL A 10 5.28 -9.24 -13.30
CA VAL A 10 6.19 -9.77 -12.27
C VAL A 10 7.39 -10.48 -12.89
N SER A 11 7.21 -11.17 -14.02
CA SER A 11 8.28 -11.89 -14.72
C SER A 11 9.38 -10.99 -15.26
N ASN A 12 9.09 -9.71 -15.48
CA ASN A 12 10.00 -8.75 -16.12
C ASN A 12 10.79 -7.94 -15.09
N VAL A 13 10.50 -8.09 -13.79
CA VAL A 13 11.24 -7.41 -12.73
C VAL A 13 12.56 -8.15 -12.50
N HIS A 14 13.66 -7.54 -12.89
CA HIS A 14 15.02 -8.03 -12.64
C HIS A 14 15.79 -6.96 -11.88
N LEU A 15 16.79 -7.40 -11.11
CA LEU A 15 17.68 -6.47 -10.44
C LEU A 15 18.55 -5.79 -11.51
N ASP A 16 18.15 -4.57 -11.88
CA ASP A 16 18.68 -3.79 -12.98
C ASP A 16 19.40 -2.53 -12.50
N LEU A 17 19.87 -1.71 -13.44
CA LEU A 17 20.58 -0.47 -13.11
C LEU A 17 19.69 0.58 -12.45
N GLY A 18 18.37 0.52 -12.65
CA GLY A 18 17.41 1.41 -12.02
C GLY A 18 17.37 1.23 -10.50
N TYR A 19 17.35 -0.01 -10.03
CA TYR A 19 17.39 -0.29 -8.58
C TYR A 19 18.73 0.11 -7.97
N TRP A 20 19.84 -0.22 -8.64
CA TRP A 20 21.16 0.18 -8.16
C TRP A 20 21.34 1.70 -8.12
N PHE A 21 20.83 2.42 -9.12
CA PHE A 21 20.86 3.87 -9.14
C PHE A 21 20.15 4.47 -7.94
N GLN A 22 18.96 3.96 -7.59
CA GLN A 22 18.22 4.43 -6.42
C GLN A 22 19.02 4.20 -5.13
N VAL A 23 19.57 2.99 -4.95
CA VAL A 23 20.37 2.65 -3.76
C VAL A 23 21.60 3.54 -3.66
N TYR A 24 22.42 3.65 -4.70
CA TYR A 24 23.63 4.48 -4.63
C TYR A 24 23.33 5.97 -4.52
N SER A 25 22.29 6.46 -5.18
CA SER A 25 21.84 7.85 -5.03
C SER A 25 21.46 8.14 -3.58
N ALA A 26 20.78 7.22 -2.91
CA ALA A 26 20.44 7.34 -1.50
C ALA A 26 21.69 7.37 -0.60
N TYR A 27 22.67 6.48 -0.82
CA TYR A 27 23.95 6.52 -0.10
C TYR A 27 24.71 7.84 -0.32
N PHE A 28 24.83 8.31 -1.56
CA PHE A 28 25.54 9.55 -1.85
C PHE A 28 24.80 10.78 -1.29
N ARG A 29 23.46 10.76 -1.27
CA ARG A 29 22.66 11.80 -0.61
C ARG A 29 22.84 11.79 0.90
N TYR A 30 22.96 10.62 1.52
CA TYR A 30 23.32 10.51 2.93
C TYR A 30 24.68 11.16 3.20
N PHE A 31 25.69 10.89 2.38
CA PHE A 31 27.01 11.50 2.50
C PHE A 31 26.98 13.02 2.34
N LEU A 32 26.16 13.54 1.41
CA LEU A 32 25.94 14.97 1.22
C LEU A 32 25.32 15.62 2.48
N ILE A 33 24.24 15.04 3.02
CA ILE A 33 23.55 15.56 4.21
C ILE A 33 24.47 15.53 5.44
N LYS A 34 25.36 14.53 5.52
CA LYS A 34 26.38 14.42 6.57
C LYS A 34 27.58 15.34 6.37
N GLY A 35 27.61 16.13 5.29
CA GLY A 35 28.70 17.04 4.96
C GLY A 35 30.00 16.31 4.62
N ARG A 36 29.95 15.04 4.24
CA ARG A 36 31.13 14.26 3.81
C ARG A 36 31.54 14.60 2.37
N ILE A 37 30.61 15.11 1.57
CA ILE A 37 30.84 15.60 0.21
C ILE A 37 30.11 16.94 -0.02
N GLY A 38 30.54 17.69 -1.03
CA GLY A 38 29.82 18.86 -1.54
C GLY A 38 28.80 18.49 -2.63
N GLU A 39 27.92 19.44 -2.96
CA GLU A 39 26.90 19.29 -4.02
C GLU A 39 27.52 18.95 -5.37
N ASP A 40 28.65 19.56 -5.74
CA ASP A 40 29.33 19.29 -7.01
C ASP A 40 29.76 17.81 -7.15
N THR A 41 30.23 17.19 -6.07
CA THR A 41 30.64 15.78 -6.05
C THR A 41 29.42 14.86 -6.14
N PHE A 42 28.33 15.20 -5.44
CA PHE A 42 27.06 14.47 -5.55
C PHE A 42 26.51 14.50 -6.98
N GLU A 43 26.37 15.69 -7.57
CA GLU A 43 25.86 15.88 -8.93
C GLU A 43 26.76 15.24 -10.00
N SER A 44 28.08 15.26 -9.79
CA SER A 44 29.06 14.57 -10.63
C SER A 44 28.83 13.05 -10.61
N PHE A 45 28.67 12.45 -9.42
CA PHE A 45 28.41 11.03 -9.29
C PHE A 45 27.12 10.61 -9.98
N ILE A 46 26.02 11.35 -9.75
CA ILE A 46 24.72 11.07 -10.36
C ILE A 46 24.82 11.06 -11.89
N LYS A 47 25.43 12.09 -12.49
CA LYS A 47 25.60 12.16 -13.95
C LYS A 47 26.44 11.02 -14.52
N LYS A 48 27.48 10.60 -13.81
CA LYS A 48 28.31 9.45 -14.23
C LYS A 48 27.52 8.16 -14.18
N PHE A 49 26.72 7.97 -13.13
CA PHE A 49 25.85 6.81 -13.03
C PHE A 49 24.78 6.80 -14.14
N GLU A 50 24.12 7.93 -14.40
CA GLU A 50 23.17 8.07 -15.51
C GLU A 50 23.82 7.75 -16.86
N SER A 51 25.08 8.15 -17.06
CA SER A 51 25.82 7.83 -18.28
C SER A 51 26.09 6.33 -18.46
N LEU A 52 26.23 5.58 -17.37
CA LEU A 52 26.29 4.11 -17.39
C LEU A 52 24.93 3.51 -17.79
N GLY A 53 23.83 4.06 -17.28
CA GLY A 53 22.48 3.69 -17.70
C GLY A 53 22.27 3.88 -19.22
N LEU A 54 22.81 4.96 -19.79
CA LEU A 54 22.80 5.18 -21.25
C LEU A 54 23.70 4.21 -22.02
N LYS A 55 24.84 3.80 -21.44
CA LYS A 55 25.82 2.88 -22.06
C LYS A 55 25.28 1.45 -22.15
N PHE A 56 24.66 0.96 -21.08
CA PHE A 56 24.25 -0.43 -20.95
C PHE A 56 22.74 -0.65 -21.19
N GLY A 57 21.95 0.42 -21.15
CA GLY A 57 20.48 0.34 -21.06
C GLY A 57 20.03 0.10 -19.63
N CYS A 58 18.89 0.66 -19.23
CA CYS A 58 18.36 0.57 -17.87
C CYS A 58 18.12 -0.88 -17.41
N GLU A 59 17.82 -1.79 -18.35
CA GLU A 59 17.51 -3.20 -18.09
C GLU A 59 18.76 -4.10 -17.92
N ALA A 60 19.96 -3.53 -17.90
CA ALA A 60 21.17 -4.32 -17.74
C ALA A 60 21.27 -4.93 -16.34
N SER A 61 21.29 -6.26 -16.27
CA SER A 61 21.48 -7.03 -15.03
C SER A 61 22.97 -7.11 -14.66
N LEU A 62 23.47 -6.11 -13.93
CA LEU A 62 24.81 -6.13 -13.34
C LEU A 62 24.73 -6.47 -11.85
N ASP A 63 25.60 -7.37 -11.38
CA ASP A 63 25.79 -7.58 -9.95
C ASP A 63 26.61 -6.44 -9.33
N PHE A 64 26.57 -6.32 -7.99
CA PHE A 64 27.25 -5.26 -7.24
C PHE A 64 28.73 -5.12 -7.64
N LYS A 65 29.44 -6.25 -7.78
CA LYS A 65 30.87 -6.27 -8.09
C LYS A 65 31.17 -5.81 -9.52
N SER A 66 30.36 -6.21 -10.48
CA SER A 66 30.50 -5.84 -11.88
C SER A 66 30.15 -4.36 -12.07
N LEU A 67 29.09 -3.90 -11.43
CA LEU A 67 28.69 -2.49 -11.45
C LEU A 67 29.75 -1.58 -10.83
N ASN A 68 30.27 -1.92 -9.64
CA ASN A 68 31.35 -1.16 -9.02
C ASN A 68 32.59 -1.10 -9.89
N ARG A 69 32.93 -2.18 -10.61
CA ARG A 69 34.07 -2.18 -11.54
C ARG A 69 33.89 -1.21 -12.70
N GLU A 70 32.68 -1.13 -13.26
CA GLU A 70 32.37 -0.18 -14.35
C GLU A 70 32.35 1.27 -13.86
N LEU A 71 31.85 1.51 -12.65
CA LEU A 71 31.88 2.83 -12.00
C LEU A 71 33.31 3.27 -11.68
N ASP A 72 34.14 2.39 -11.13
CA ASP A 72 35.48 2.71 -10.63
C ASP A 72 36.38 3.39 -11.70
N SER A 73 36.20 3.05 -12.99
CA SER A 73 36.94 3.70 -14.08
C SER A 73 36.55 5.14 -14.37
N GLU A 74 35.34 5.57 -14.02
CA GLU A 74 34.76 6.88 -14.33
C GLU A 74 34.78 7.84 -13.12
N LEU A 75 34.91 7.28 -11.91
CA LEU A 75 34.80 8.02 -10.66
C LEU A 75 36.08 8.77 -10.26
N SER A 76 35.90 9.94 -9.66
CA SER A 76 36.96 10.71 -9.02
C SER A 76 37.54 9.93 -7.82
N PRO A 77 38.75 10.26 -7.33
CA PRO A 77 39.31 9.60 -6.15
C PRO A 77 38.43 9.71 -4.91
N GLU A 78 37.73 10.84 -4.74
CA GLU A 78 36.80 11.09 -3.63
C GLU A 78 35.54 10.23 -3.75
N GLU A 79 34.94 10.17 -4.95
CA GLU A 79 33.77 9.33 -5.22
C GLU A 79 34.08 7.83 -5.03
N ARG A 80 35.29 7.40 -5.43
CA ARG A 80 35.75 6.01 -5.26
C ARG A 80 35.93 5.62 -3.81
N ASP A 81 36.49 6.51 -2.99
CA ASP A 81 36.66 6.27 -1.56
C ASP A 81 35.28 6.02 -0.90
N LEU A 82 34.29 6.84 -1.23
CA LEU A 82 32.92 6.70 -0.71
C LEU A 82 32.22 5.45 -1.22
N LEU A 83 32.34 5.13 -2.50
CA LEU A 83 31.79 3.89 -3.06
C LEU A 83 32.34 2.66 -2.34
N SER A 84 33.62 2.69 -1.93
CA SER A 84 34.25 1.59 -1.19
C SER A 84 33.76 1.44 0.25
N GLN A 85 33.11 2.46 0.81
CA GLN A 85 32.50 2.42 2.14
C GLN A 85 31.12 1.74 2.13
N ILE A 86 30.53 1.53 0.95
CA ILE A 86 29.21 0.89 0.81
C ILE A 86 29.37 -0.63 0.92
N ASN A 87 28.66 -1.24 1.86
CA ASN A 87 28.69 -2.68 2.07
C ASN A 87 27.91 -3.40 0.97
N GLU A 88 28.53 -4.43 0.37
CA GLU A 88 27.94 -5.25 -0.70
C GLU A 88 26.63 -5.91 -0.27
N VAL A 89 26.60 -6.52 0.93
CA VAL A 89 25.43 -7.25 1.43
C VAL A 89 24.27 -6.30 1.63
N GLU A 90 24.53 -5.16 2.28
CA GLU A 90 23.54 -4.14 2.60
C GLU A 90 22.91 -3.52 1.34
N ALA A 91 23.76 -3.11 0.38
CA ALA A 91 23.31 -2.49 -0.85
C ALA A 91 22.55 -3.50 -1.74
N THR A 92 23.00 -4.77 -1.77
CA THR A 92 22.29 -5.82 -2.50
C THR A 92 20.93 -6.09 -1.88
N GLU A 93 20.83 -6.21 -0.56
CA GLU A 93 19.55 -6.41 0.12
C GLU A 93 18.59 -5.24 -0.13
N ALA A 94 19.05 -3.99 -0.04
CA ALA A 94 18.24 -2.82 -0.34
C ALA A 94 17.71 -2.83 -1.79
N ALA A 95 18.55 -3.17 -2.76
CA ALA A 95 18.15 -3.31 -4.16
C ALA A 95 17.13 -4.44 -4.37
N GLU A 96 17.31 -5.58 -3.70
CA GLU A 96 16.34 -6.69 -3.74
C GLU A 96 14.99 -6.28 -3.13
N LYS A 97 14.98 -5.51 -2.03
CA LYS A 97 13.72 -5.02 -1.42
C LYS A 97 12.98 -4.04 -2.30
N LEU A 98 13.68 -3.17 -3.02
CA LEU A 98 13.05 -2.30 -4.02
C LEU A 98 12.40 -3.12 -5.14
N ALA A 99 13.09 -4.15 -5.64
CA ALA A 99 12.51 -5.05 -6.64
C ALA A 99 11.29 -5.81 -6.10
N ILE A 100 11.33 -6.27 -4.85
CA ILE A 100 10.19 -6.90 -4.17
C ILE A 100 9.00 -5.95 -4.06
N LYS A 101 9.26 -4.68 -3.67
CA LYS A 101 8.23 -3.64 -3.58
C LYS A 101 7.53 -3.44 -4.91
N ASP A 102 8.28 -3.30 -6.00
CA ASP A 102 7.72 -3.15 -7.34
C ASP A 102 6.87 -4.36 -7.75
N ILE A 103 7.35 -5.58 -7.48
CA ILE A 103 6.59 -6.82 -7.73
C ILE A 103 5.26 -6.80 -6.98
N CYS A 104 5.28 -6.43 -5.70
CA CYS A 104 4.06 -6.35 -4.90
C CYS A 104 3.12 -5.26 -5.43
N ASP A 105 3.63 -4.10 -5.87
CA ASP A 105 2.82 -3.03 -6.45
C ASP A 105 2.13 -3.48 -7.74
N TYR A 106 2.84 -4.21 -8.61
CA TYR A 106 2.23 -4.82 -9.79
C TYR A 106 1.15 -5.82 -9.41
N GLN A 107 1.43 -6.71 -8.46
CA GLN A 107 0.46 -7.72 -8.05
C GLN A 107 -0.80 -7.12 -7.42
N VAL A 108 -0.68 -6.04 -6.64
CA VAL A 108 -1.82 -5.34 -6.06
C VAL A 108 -2.73 -4.77 -7.15
N ARG A 109 -2.14 -4.17 -8.20
CA ARG A 109 -2.89 -3.68 -9.36
C ARG A 109 -3.66 -4.81 -10.05
N ASP A 110 -3.00 -5.95 -10.28
CA ASP A 110 -3.64 -7.13 -10.85
C ASP A 110 -4.81 -7.63 -9.99
N PHE A 111 -4.66 -7.66 -8.66
CA PHE A 111 -5.76 -8.04 -7.76
C PHE A 111 -6.96 -7.10 -7.83
N TYR A 112 -6.75 -5.80 -8.00
CA TYR A 112 -7.86 -4.86 -8.21
C TYR A 112 -8.57 -5.09 -9.55
N ASP A 113 -7.84 -5.46 -10.61
CA ASP A 113 -8.47 -5.89 -11.87
C ASP A 113 -9.34 -7.14 -11.64
N HIS A 114 -8.91 -8.09 -10.81
CA HIS A 114 -9.69 -9.27 -10.44
C HIS A 114 -10.93 -8.94 -9.60
N LEU A 115 -10.80 -8.03 -8.63
CA LEU A 115 -11.93 -7.52 -7.84
C LEU A 115 -13.02 -6.93 -8.75
N ASN A 116 -12.62 -6.13 -9.74
CA ASN A 116 -13.57 -5.56 -10.71
C ASN A 116 -14.30 -6.62 -11.52
N ASN A 117 -13.65 -7.74 -11.85
CA ASN A 117 -14.30 -8.84 -12.56
C ASN A 117 -15.31 -9.58 -11.68
N PHE A 118 -15.00 -9.81 -10.40
CA PHE A 118 -15.98 -10.36 -9.45
C PHE A 118 -17.17 -9.43 -9.23
N LYS A 119 -16.93 -8.12 -9.10
CA LYS A 119 -17.99 -7.11 -9.06
C LYS A 119 -18.90 -7.23 -10.29
N LYS A 120 -18.31 -7.29 -11.49
CA LYS A 120 -19.05 -7.43 -12.74
C LYS A 120 -19.93 -8.69 -12.74
N LEU A 121 -19.37 -9.85 -12.40
CA LEU A 121 -20.11 -11.12 -12.34
C LEU A 121 -21.24 -11.09 -11.30
N ALA A 122 -21.00 -10.45 -10.15
CA ALA A 122 -22.04 -10.26 -9.15
C ALA A 122 -23.24 -9.47 -9.71
N PHE A 123 -23.00 -8.44 -10.53
CA PHE A 123 -24.07 -7.69 -11.18
C PHE A 123 -24.71 -8.46 -12.35
N ASP A 124 -23.91 -9.09 -13.21
CA ASP A 124 -24.39 -9.84 -14.37
C ASP A 124 -25.30 -11.01 -13.95
N PHE A 125 -25.01 -11.65 -12.81
CA PHE A 125 -25.77 -12.80 -12.29
C PHE A 125 -26.67 -12.47 -11.10
N ARG A 126 -26.91 -11.18 -10.86
CA ARG A 126 -27.65 -10.66 -9.71
C ARG A 126 -29.00 -11.34 -9.47
N TYR A 127 -29.72 -11.62 -10.54
CA TYR A 127 -31.07 -12.20 -10.48
C TYR A 127 -31.13 -13.62 -11.07
N LEU A 128 -30.04 -14.39 -10.98
CA LEU A 128 -30.02 -15.79 -11.40
C LEU A 128 -30.00 -16.70 -10.18
N SER A 129 -30.79 -17.78 -10.19
CA SER A 129 -30.94 -18.69 -9.06
C SER A 129 -31.20 -20.12 -9.54
N GLU A 130 -30.78 -21.13 -8.78
CA GLU A 130 -31.01 -22.55 -9.13
C GLU A 130 -32.51 -22.89 -9.21
N ASN A 131 -33.33 -22.18 -8.42
CA ASN A 131 -34.78 -22.29 -8.42
C ASN A 131 -35.39 -20.88 -8.40
N SER A 132 -36.51 -20.66 -9.10
CA SER A 132 -37.22 -19.37 -9.11
C SER A 132 -37.60 -18.87 -7.71
N ASP A 133 -37.78 -19.82 -6.78
CA ASP A 133 -38.19 -19.57 -5.39
C ASP A 133 -37.00 -19.54 -4.42
N SER A 134 -35.76 -19.77 -4.90
CA SER A 134 -34.57 -19.75 -4.05
C SER A 134 -34.20 -18.30 -3.69
N SER A 135 -33.97 -18.08 -2.39
CA SER A 135 -33.58 -16.80 -1.82
C SER A 135 -32.10 -16.44 -2.04
N ASN A 136 -31.31 -17.33 -2.65
CA ASN A 136 -29.87 -17.15 -2.83
C ASN A 136 -29.51 -17.05 -4.32
N PRO A 137 -29.60 -15.85 -4.92
CA PRO A 137 -29.09 -15.63 -6.26
C PRO A 137 -27.60 -15.88 -6.37
N LEU A 138 -27.17 -16.38 -7.52
CA LEU A 138 -25.78 -16.61 -7.91
C LEU A 138 -24.93 -15.34 -7.75
N GLY A 139 -25.50 -14.17 -8.05
CA GLY A 139 -24.82 -12.90 -7.85
C GLY A 139 -24.43 -12.63 -6.39
N ILE A 140 -25.16 -13.17 -5.39
CA ILE A 140 -24.75 -13.09 -3.98
C ILE A 140 -23.44 -13.84 -3.78
N GLN A 141 -23.28 -15.02 -4.38
CA GLN A 141 -22.05 -15.80 -4.24
C GLN A 141 -20.83 -15.02 -4.78
N PHE A 142 -20.97 -14.40 -5.95
CA PHE A 142 -19.91 -13.54 -6.48
C PHE A 142 -19.70 -12.25 -5.69
N SER A 143 -20.73 -11.75 -4.99
CA SER A 143 -20.59 -10.64 -4.04
C SER A 143 -19.81 -11.05 -2.78
N ILE A 144 -19.95 -12.30 -2.33
CA ILE A 144 -19.14 -12.87 -1.25
C ILE A 144 -17.69 -13.01 -1.72
N TYR A 145 -17.45 -13.59 -2.90
CA TYR A 145 -16.10 -13.69 -3.46
C TYR A 145 -15.42 -12.34 -3.66
N PHE A 146 -16.17 -11.32 -4.08
CA PHE A 146 -15.67 -9.95 -4.14
C PHE A 146 -15.14 -9.47 -2.78
N LYS A 147 -15.93 -9.64 -1.71
CA LYS A 147 -15.53 -9.23 -0.36
C LYS A 147 -14.38 -10.05 0.21
N ASP A 148 -14.40 -11.36 0.00
CA ASP A 148 -13.34 -12.24 0.50
C ASP A 148 -12.01 -11.92 -0.18
N LEU A 149 -12.01 -11.71 -1.50
CA LEU A 149 -10.81 -11.25 -2.20
C LEU A 149 -10.35 -9.88 -1.68
N GLN A 150 -11.26 -8.93 -1.43
CA GLN A 150 -10.90 -7.60 -0.93
C GLN A 150 -10.16 -7.71 0.41
N LEU A 151 -10.70 -8.49 1.35
CA LEU A 151 -10.06 -8.74 2.64
C LEU A 151 -8.69 -9.40 2.50
N LEU A 152 -8.54 -10.34 1.55
CA LEU A 152 -7.27 -10.99 1.29
C LEU A 152 -6.24 -10.04 0.64
N VAL A 153 -6.68 -9.13 -0.23
CA VAL A 153 -5.83 -8.08 -0.82
C VAL A 153 -5.38 -7.08 0.26
N ASP A 154 -6.27 -6.67 1.16
CA ASP A 154 -5.92 -5.80 2.29
C ASP A 154 -4.91 -6.47 3.22
N LYS A 155 -5.08 -7.77 3.46
CA LYS A 155 -4.15 -8.58 4.26
C LYS A 155 -2.81 -8.75 3.56
N PHE A 156 -2.80 -9.01 2.25
CA PHE A 156 -1.59 -9.00 1.43
C PHE A 156 -0.87 -7.68 1.60
N GLN A 157 -1.55 -6.55 1.35
CA GLN A 157 -1.00 -5.19 1.45
C GLN A 157 -0.40 -4.89 2.82
N SER A 158 -1.13 -5.23 3.88
CA SER A 158 -0.68 -4.99 5.26
C SER A 158 0.55 -5.83 5.62
N ASN A 159 0.67 -7.03 5.03
CA ASN A 159 1.78 -7.94 5.30
C ASN A 159 3.01 -7.71 4.41
N ARG A 160 2.91 -6.89 3.35
CA ARG A 160 4.03 -6.49 2.49
C ARG A 160 5.22 -5.96 3.28
N ARG A 161 4.95 -5.25 4.37
CA ARG A 161 5.95 -4.73 5.31
C ARG A 161 6.95 -5.76 5.84
N PHE A 162 6.59 -7.05 5.84
CA PHE A 162 7.48 -8.13 6.30
C PHE A 162 8.47 -8.61 5.23
N VAL A 163 8.21 -8.29 3.95
CA VAL A 163 9.08 -8.67 2.82
C VAL A 163 9.76 -7.46 2.19
N GLU A 164 9.21 -6.26 2.39
CA GLU A 164 9.71 -4.95 1.92
C GLU A 164 10.51 -4.18 2.98
N SER A 165 10.83 -4.82 4.12
CA SER A 165 11.81 -4.32 5.10
C SER A 165 13.15 -5.03 4.91
N PHE A 166 14.26 -4.33 5.09
CA PHE A 166 15.61 -4.92 5.19
C PHE A 166 16.20 -4.65 6.57
N ASN A 167 17.01 -5.58 7.09
CA ASN A 167 17.62 -5.50 8.41
C ASN A 167 19.10 -5.89 8.33
N PHE A 168 19.99 -4.96 8.70
CA PHE A 168 21.41 -5.26 8.79
C PHE A 168 21.68 -6.10 10.05
N GLU A 169 21.79 -7.42 9.90
CA GLU A 169 22.18 -8.31 11.02
C GLU A 169 23.63 -8.12 11.48
N THR A 170 24.42 -7.33 10.75
CA THR A 170 25.84 -7.09 11.03
C THR A 170 26.03 -5.92 12.00
N ASP A 171 26.39 -6.26 13.23
CA ASP A 171 26.94 -5.39 14.28
C ASP A 171 26.18 -4.06 14.51
N ILE A 172 25.08 -4.15 15.26
CA ILE A 172 24.36 -3.04 15.94
C ILE A 172 25.27 -2.28 16.95
N ASN A 173 26.57 -2.61 17.00
CA ASN A 173 27.55 -2.03 17.91
C ASN A 173 28.06 -0.63 17.49
N GLY A 174 27.62 -0.09 16.34
CA GLY A 174 27.96 1.27 15.88
C GLY A 174 26.72 2.15 15.68
N SER A 175 26.74 3.38 16.23
CA SER A 175 25.68 4.39 16.06
C SER A 175 25.38 4.73 14.60
N ASP A 176 26.41 4.68 13.75
CA ASP A 176 26.35 5.15 12.36
C ASP A 176 25.62 4.17 11.44
N SER A 177 25.67 2.86 11.73
CA SER A 177 25.01 1.81 10.92
C SER A 177 23.48 1.83 11.07
N PHE A 178 22.98 2.16 12.26
CA PHE A 178 21.54 2.31 12.48
C PHE A 178 21.00 3.61 11.87
N GLU A 179 21.80 4.68 11.93
CA GLU A 179 21.43 5.96 11.33
C GLU A 179 21.31 5.88 9.80
N ILE A 180 22.29 5.27 9.13
CA ILE A 180 22.24 5.09 7.69
C ILE A 180 21.10 4.16 7.27
N LEU A 181 20.81 3.11 8.03
CA LEU A 181 19.67 2.21 7.78
C LEU A 181 18.34 2.96 7.81
N ASN A 182 18.10 3.78 8.85
CA ASN A 182 16.89 4.58 8.94
C ASN A 182 16.79 5.61 7.81
N PHE A 183 17.92 6.22 7.43
CA PHE A 183 17.96 7.14 6.30
C PHE A 183 17.59 6.43 5.00
N LEU A 184 18.26 5.33 4.67
CA LEU A 184 18.03 4.57 3.44
C LEU A 184 16.60 4.06 3.36
N THR A 185 16.06 3.55 4.48
CA THR A 185 14.68 3.05 4.50
C THR A 185 13.67 4.13 4.13
N ARG A 186 13.87 5.37 4.62
CA ARG A 186 13.01 6.50 4.28
C ARG A 186 13.23 6.98 2.85
N GLU A 187 14.49 7.11 2.44
CA GLU A 187 14.86 7.63 1.12
C GLU A 187 14.42 6.69 -0.01
N LEU A 188 14.44 5.39 0.24
CA LEU A 188 14.01 4.34 -0.71
C LEU A 188 12.51 4.01 -0.60
N ASP A 189 11.78 4.68 0.29
CA ASP A 189 10.35 4.43 0.53
C ASP A 189 10.08 2.94 0.81
N LEU A 190 10.89 2.36 1.69
CA LEU A 190 10.79 0.99 2.18
C LEU A 190 10.20 1.00 3.61
N PHE A 191 9.71 -0.15 4.08
CA PHE A 191 9.12 -0.23 5.41
C PHE A 191 10.20 -0.19 6.51
N PRO A 192 9.95 0.53 7.63
CA PRO A 192 10.87 0.61 8.75
C PRO A 192 11.18 -0.77 9.33
N VAL A 193 12.41 -0.93 9.83
CA VAL A 193 12.89 -2.16 10.46
C VAL A 193 11.94 -2.58 11.58
N GLN A 194 11.31 -3.73 11.42
CA GLN A 194 10.57 -4.35 12.50
C GLN A 194 11.53 -5.22 13.30
N PHE A 195 11.79 -4.89 14.56
CA PHE A 195 12.59 -5.71 15.49
C PHE A 195 11.95 -7.07 15.83
N GLN A 196 10.99 -7.54 15.03
CA GLN A 196 10.29 -8.80 15.23
C GLN A 196 11.00 -9.91 14.44
N SER A 197 11.27 -11.02 15.12
CA SER A 197 12.05 -12.18 14.67
C SER A 197 11.75 -12.66 13.24
N TYR A 198 12.73 -13.33 12.61
CA TYR A 198 12.68 -14.12 11.35
C TYR A 198 11.38 -14.90 11.04
N SER A 199 10.49 -15.12 12.02
CA SER A 199 9.14 -15.64 11.81
C SER A 199 8.18 -14.66 11.12
N SER A 200 8.58 -13.42 10.85
CA SER A 200 7.75 -12.35 10.29
C SER A 200 7.42 -12.52 8.79
N CYS A 201 8.37 -12.98 7.96
CA CYS A 201 8.12 -13.34 6.55
C CYS A 201 6.95 -14.35 6.42
N ASN A 202 6.73 -15.22 7.44
CA ASN A 202 5.65 -16.22 7.42
C ASN A 202 4.26 -15.58 7.33
N TRP A 203 4.04 -14.39 7.90
CA TRP A 203 2.73 -13.73 7.83
C TRP A 203 2.37 -13.32 6.40
N PHE A 204 3.36 -12.87 5.62
CA PHE A 204 3.18 -12.59 4.21
C PHE A 204 2.85 -13.89 3.45
N PHE A 205 3.64 -14.94 3.64
CA PHE A 205 3.39 -16.22 2.96
C PHE A 205 2.08 -16.90 3.37
N LEU A 206 1.61 -16.69 4.60
CA LEU A 206 0.27 -17.12 5.01
C LEU A 206 -0.83 -16.39 4.22
N ALA A 207 -0.69 -15.07 3.98
CA ALA A 207 -1.64 -14.34 3.14
C ALA A 207 -1.63 -14.85 1.68
N ILE A 208 -0.45 -15.16 1.14
CA ILE A 208 -0.31 -15.78 -0.19
C ILE A 208 -1.03 -17.13 -0.27
N ARG A 209 -0.89 -17.98 0.75
CA ARG A 209 -1.60 -19.27 0.79
C ARG A 209 -3.11 -19.12 0.86
N GLU A 210 -3.60 -18.13 1.61
CA GLU A 210 -5.03 -17.85 1.68
C GLU A 210 -5.59 -17.37 0.34
N LEU A 211 -4.85 -16.54 -0.40
CA LEU A 211 -5.18 -16.18 -1.79
C LEU A 211 -5.26 -17.40 -2.71
N ALA A 212 -4.32 -18.34 -2.59
CA ALA A 212 -4.36 -19.60 -3.36
C ALA A 212 -5.56 -20.48 -3.00
N ARG A 213 -5.89 -20.58 -1.72
CA ARG A 213 -7.08 -21.32 -1.25
C ARG A 213 -8.37 -20.70 -1.76
N PHE A 214 -8.48 -19.38 -1.72
CA PHE A 214 -9.60 -18.64 -2.29
C PHE A 214 -9.76 -18.95 -3.79
N ALA A 215 -8.67 -18.87 -4.56
CA ALA A 215 -8.72 -19.19 -5.99
C ALA A 215 -9.17 -20.64 -6.25
N ARG A 216 -8.71 -21.59 -5.42
CA ARG A 216 -9.14 -23.00 -5.49
C ARG A 216 -10.63 -23.16 -5.19
N GLU A 217 -11.15 -22.42 -4.21
CA GLU A 217 -12.57 -22.43 -3.86
C GLU A 217 -13.44 -21.92 -5.02
N VAL A 218 -13.07 -20.78 -5.61
CA VAL A 218 -13.80 -20.22 -6.77
C VAL A 218 -13.76 -21.18 -7.95
N ALA A 219 -12.58 -21.75 -8.25
CA ALA A 219 -12.43 -22.73 -9.34
C ALA A 219 -13.29 -23.98 -9.10
N GLY A 220 -13.28 -24.52 -7.88
CA GLY A 220 -14.12 -25.65 -7.49
C GLY A 220 -15.61 -25.33 -7.59
N PHE A 221 -16.02 -24.12 -7.21
CA PHE A 221 -17.40 -23.66 -7.39
C PHE A 221 -17.81 -23.64 -8.86
N VAL A 222 -16.99 -23.04 -9.74
CA VAL A 222 -17.24 -23.00 -11.19
C VAL A 222 -17.31 -24.40 -11.79
N GLN A 223 -16.43 -25.32 -11.35
CA GLN A 223 -16.43 -26.70 -11.82
C GLN A 223 -17.70 -27.47 -11.44
N LEU A 224 -18.30 -27.16 -10.28
CA LEU A 224 -19.43 -27.91 -9.72
C LEU A 224 -20.81 -27.38 -10.14
N HIS A 225 -20.97 -26.10 -10.48
CA HIS A 225 -22.29 -25.46 -10.56
C HIS A 225 -22.77 -25.11 -11.98
N GLY A 226 -22.65 -26.05 -12.93
CA GLY A 226 -23.40 -25.99 -14.20
C GLY A 226 -23.09 -24.76 -15.05
N PHE A 227 -21.83 -24.33 -15.11
CA PHE A 227 -21.42 -23.28 -16.04
C PHE A 227 -21.03 -23.88 -17.38
N SER A 228 -21.62 -23.36 -18.45
CA SER A 228 -21.06 -23.56 -19.79
C SER A 228 -19.96 -22.52 -19.99
N LEU A 229 -18.76 -22.97 -20.31
CA LEU A 229 -17.65 -22.07 -20.63
C LEU A 229 -17.58 -21.93 -22.15
N SER A 230 -17.39 -20.71 -22.65
CA SER A 230 -17.46 -20.43 -24.10
C SER A 230 -16.29 -20.98 -24.92
N LEU A 231 -15.36 -21.73 -24.31
CA LEU A 231 -14.08 -22.13 -24.92
C LEU A 231 -13.92 -23.66 -25.13
N GLY A 232 -14.86 -24.51 -24.67
CA GLY A 232 -14.86 -25.95 -24.96
C GLY A 232 -13.80 -26.73 -24.17
N ASP A 233 -13.09 -27.69 -24.79
CA ASP A 233 -12.07 -28.54 -24.13
C ASP A 233 -10.90 -27.76 -23.48
N MET A 234 -10.73 -26.47 -23.80
CA MET A 234 -9.74 -25.57 -23.18
C MET A 234 -10.06 -25.26 -21.72
N ASP A 235 -11.27 -25.56 -21.25
CA ASP A 235 -11.81 -25.12 -19.97
C ASP A 235 -11.41 -26.01 -18.80
N GLU A 236 -11.46 -27.33 -18.98
CA GLU A 236 -10.88 -28.27 -18.00
C GLU A 236 -9.38 -28.05 -17.84
N TYR A 237 -8.70 -27.68 -18.93
CA TYR A 237 -7.28 -27.35 -18.89
C TYR A 237 -6.99 -26.08 -18.07
N LEU A 238 -7.77 -25.01 -18.24
CA LEU A 238 -7.61 -23.79 -17.46
C LEU A 238 -7.91 -24.00 -15.97
N LEU A 239 -8.99 -24.73 -15.63
CA LEU A 239 -9.30 -25.09 -14.25
C LEU A 239 -8.23 -25.99 -13.63
N SER A 240 -7.71 -26.98 -14.36
CA SER A 240 -6.59 -27.81 -13.91
C SER A 240 -5.35 -26.95 -13.65
N ASN A 241 -5.03 -26.01 -14.54
CA ASN A 241 -3.90 -25.09 -14.36
C ASN A 241 -4.06 -24.21 -13.11
N VAL A 242 -5.28 -23.77 -12.78
CA VAL A 242 -5.57 -23.03 -11.54
C VAL A 242 -5.29 -23.92 -10.33
N ILE A 243 -5.80 -25.15 -10.31
CA ILE A 243 -5.59 -26.09 -9.20
C ILE A 243 -4.10 -26.43 -9.03
N GLU A 244 -3.40 -26.74 -10.13
CA GLU A 244 -1.96 -27.02 -10.12
C GLU A 244 -1.13 -25.82 -9.65
N ALA A 245 -1.53 -24.60 -10.03
CA ALA A 245 -0.87 -23.39 -9.54
C ALA A 245 -1.10 -23.21 -8.03
N CYS A 246 -2.29 -23.50 -7.50
CA CYS A 246 -2.53 -23.50 -6.06
C CYS A 246 -1.62 -24.49 -5.33
N ASP A 247 -1.46 -25.70 -5.86
CA ASP A 247 -0.59 -26.73 -5.28
C ASP A 247 0.88 -26.29 -5.26
N ARG A 248 1.35 -25.64 -6.33
CA ARG A 248 2.70 -25.06 -6.38
C ARG A 248 2.89 -23.97 -5.34
N VAL A 249 1.94 -23.02 -5.23
CA VAL A 249 2.00 -21.95 -4.22
C VAL A 249 2.03 -22.54 -2.81
N GLU A 250 1.15 -23.48 -2.50
CA GLU A 250 1.09 -24.10 -1.17
C GLU A 250 2.39 -24.85 -0.84
N LYS A 251 2.95 -25.61 -1.79
CA LYS A 251 4.23 -26.32 -1.60
C LYS A 251 5.41 -25.36 -1.46
N ASN A 252 5.47 -24.33 -2.29
CA ASN A 252 6.56 -23.35 -2.27
C ASN A 252 6.54 -22.53 -0.99
N SER A 253 5.36 -22.23 -0.44
CA SER A 253 5.19 -21.47 0.81
C SER A 253 5.76 -22.15 2.07
N GLU A 254 6.04 -23.45 2.03
CA GLU A 254 6.59 -24.21 3.17
C GLU A 254 8.13 -24.11 3.28
N ASN A 255 8.82 -23.72 2.21
CA ASN A 255 10.30 -23.73 2.14
C ASN A 255 10.90 -22.41 1.63
N VAL A 256 10.19 -21.29 1.81
CA VAL A 256 10.58 -20.02 1.19
C VAL A 256 11.81 -19.45 1.88
N SER A 257 12.88 -19.27 1.11
CA SER A 257 13.94 -18.33 1.48
C SER A 257 13.45 -16.91 1.16
N CYS A 258 13.70 -15.92 2.03
CA CYS A 258 13.34 -14.51 1.73
C CYS A 258 14.27 -13.88 0.65
N SER A 259 14.80 -14.68 -0.30
CA SER A 259 15.58 -14.22 -1.46
C SER A 259 14.66 -13.72 -2.58
N LEU A 260 15.15 -12.76 -3.37
CA LEU A 260 14.43 -12.19 -4.51
C LEU A 260 13.95 -13.27 -5.50
N GLU A 261 14.79 -14.27 -5.82
CA GLU A 261 14.43 -15.29 -6.80
C GLU A 261 13.30 -16.21 -6.30
N SER A 262 13.37 -16.64 -5.04
CA SER A 262 12.30 -17.45 -4.44
C SER A 262 10.99 -16.67 -4.36
N PHE A 263 11.07 -15.37 -4.03
CA PHE A 263 9.94 -14.47 -4.00
C PHE A 263 9.31 -14.31 -5.39
N LYS A 264 10.12 -14.06 -6.42
CA LYS A 264 9.68 -13.94 -7.81
C LYS A 264 8.94 -15.18 -8.30
N ILE A 265 9.50 -16.37 -8.08
CA ILE A 265 8.87 -17.64 -8.49
C ILE A 265 7.45 -17.74 -7.91
N MET A 266 7.30 -17.44 -6.62
CA MET A 266 6.00 -17.47 -5.96
C MET A 266 5.02 -16.44 -6.52
N MET A 267 5.48 -15.21 -6.75
CA MET A 267 4.63 -14.15 -7.30
C MET A 267 4.23 -14.41 -8.75
N ILE A 268 5.10 -15.06 -9.54
CA ILE A 268 4.75 -15.56 -10.88
C ILE A 268 3.66 -16.63 -10.79
N ASP A 269 3.76 -17.59 -9.86
CA ASP A 269 2.73 -18.61 -9.66
C ASP A 269 1.39 -17.97 -9.25
N ILE A 270 1.40 -16.96 -8.38
CA ILE A 270 0.19 -16.20 -7.99
C ILE A 270 -0.40 -15.41 -9.16
N SER A 271 0.42 -14.71 -9.94
CA SER A 271 -0.03 -13.97 -11.10
C SER A 271 -0.65 -14.91 -12.15
N ASN A 272 0.00 -16.04 -12.44
CA ASN A 272 -0.53 -17.06 -13.34
C ASN A 272 -1.84 -17.67 -12.83
N LEU A 273 -1.92 -17.95 -11.53
CA LEU A 273 -3.11 -18.47 -10.87
C LEU A 273 -4.31 -17.55 -11.10
N PHE A 274 -4.17 -16.28 -10.74
CA PHE A 274 -5.27 -15.32 -10.85
C PHE A 274 -5.55 -14.93 -12.30
N SER A 275 -4.55 -14.88 -13.17
CA SER A 275 -4.74 -14.69 -14.63
C SER A 275 -5.61 -15.80 -15.23
N ASN A 276 -5.35 -17.07 -14.89
CA ASN A 276 -6.15 -18.20 -15.36
C ASN A 276 -7.54 -18.21 -14.73
N LEU A 277 -7.64 -17.96 -13.41
CA LEU A 277 -8.94 -17.85 -12.73
C LEU A 277 -9.81 -16.77 -13.39
N ASN A 278 -9.20 -15.64 -13.75
CA ASN A 278 -9.91 -14.55 -14.39
C ASN A 278 -10.40 -14.90 -15.80
N LYS A 279 -9.57 -15.60 -16.58
CA LYS A 279 -10.00 -16.12 -17.89
C LYS A 279 -11.18 -17.06 -17.75
N VAL A 280 -11.17 -17.94 -16.75
CA VAL A 280 -12.33 -18.81 -16.46
C VAL A 280 -13.55 -17.96 -16.12
N CYS A 281 -13.43 -17.10 -15.11
CA CYS A 281 -14.51 -16.29 -14.58
C CYS A 281 -15.13 -15.33 -15.63
N LEU A 282 -14.33 -14.76 -16.54
CA LEU A 282 -14.84 -13.88 -17.60
C LEU A 282 -15.56 -14.62 -18.74
N ASN A 283 -15.36 -15.93 -18.86
CA ASN A 283 -15.93 -16.75 -19.93
C ASN A 283 -17.06 -17.68 -19.45
N ILE A 284 -17.42 -17.64 -18.16
CA ILE A 284 -18.56 -18.43 -17.65
C ILE A 284 -19.87 -17.89 -18.24
N LYS A 285 -20.68 -18.82 -18.73
CA LYS A 285 -22.07 -18.59 -19.09
C LYS A 285 -22.94 -19.52 -18.26
N PRO A 286 -23.87 -18.99 -17.45
CA PRO A 286 -24.77 -19.82 -16.67
C PRO A 286 -25.60 -20.67 -17.63
N ASP A 287 -25.65 -21.98 -17.39
CA ASP A 287 -26.55 -22.88 -18.11
C ASP A 287 -28.01 -22.49 -17.81
N GLU A 288 -28.77 -22.17 -18.85
CA GLU A 288 -30.16 -21.73 -18.74
C GLU A 288 -31.10 -22.84 -18.23
N GLU A 289 -30.69 -24.11 -18.32
CA GLU A 289 -31.45 -25.23 -17.73
C GLU A 289 -31.32 -25.28 -16.20
N PHE A 290 -30.17 -24.85 -15.67
CA PHE A 290 -29.83 -24.87 -14.25
C PHE A 290 -30.12 -23.53 -13.56
N TRP A 291 -29.77 -22.42 -14.19
CA TRP A 291 -29.90 -21.07 -13.64
C TRP A 291 -31.12 -20.35 -14.23
N LYS A 292 -32.09 -20.05 -13.37
CA LYS A 292 -33.34 -19.38 -13.74
C LYS A 292 -33.37 -17.93 -13.26
N PRO A 293 -33.95 -17.00 -14.05
CA PRO A 293 -34.21 -15.65 -13.59
C PRO A 293 -35.14 -15.66 -12.37
N CYS A 294 -34.83 -14.85 -11.36
CA CYS A 294 -35.72 -14.57 -10.24
C CYS A 294 -36.20 -13.11 -10.26
N GLU A 295 -37.31 -12.83 -9.56
CA GLU A 295 -37.87 -11.49 -9.48
C GLU A 295 -36.94 -10.53 -8.70
N SER A 296 -37.01 -9.24 -9.04
CA SER A 296 -36.30 -8.20 -8.32
C SER A 296 -36.73 -8.18 -6.85
N ASN A 297 -35.76 -8.10 -5.94
CA ASN A 297 -35.99 -8.14 -4.51
C ASN A 297 -35.34 -6.91 -3.84
N GLU A 298 -36.14 -6.07 -3.18
CA GLU A 298 -35.66 -4.87 -2.51
C GLU A 298 -34.57 -5.16 -1.45
N HIS A 299 -34.63 -6.32 -0.80
CA HIS A 299 -33.60 -6.75 0.16
C HIS A 299 -32.27 -7.03 -0.54
N LEU A 300 -32.31 -7.71 -1.68
CA LEU A 300 -31.14 -7.96 -2.51
C LEU A 300 -30.57 -6.63 -3.04
N ASP A 301 -31.44 -5.71 -3.44
CA ASP A 301 -31.02 -4.39 -3.89
C ASP A 301 -30.31 -3.59 -2.80
N PHE A 302 -30.84 -3.63 -1.58
CA PHE A 302 -30.21 -3.03 -0.41
C PHE A 302 -28.84 -3.67 -0.09
N LEU A 303 -28.73 -5.00 -0.17
CA LEU A 303 -27.45 -5.70 0.06
C LEU A 303 -26.39 -5.30 -0.96
N TYR A 304 -26.73 -5.23 -2.24
CA TYR A 304 -25.82 -4.78 -3.29
C TYR A 304 -25.38 -3.34 -3.09
N LEU A 305 -26.31 -2.44 -2.74
CA LEU A 305 -25.96 -1.08 -2.36
C LEU A 305 -25.01 -1.06 -1.18
N LYS A 306 -25.22 -1.88 -0.15
CA LYS A 306 -24.32 -1.94 1.01
C LYS A 306 -22.93 -2.49 0.67
N ILE A 307 -22.83 -3.48 -0.21
CA ILE A 307 -21.56 -4.12 -0.59
C ILE A 307 -20.78 -3.24 -1.56
N PHE A 308 -21.44 -2.68 -2.56
CA PHE A 308 -20.81 -1.99 -3.68
C PHE A 308 -20.91 -0.46 -3.61
N SER A 309 -21.62 0.13 -2.63
CA SER A 309 -21.72 1.59 -2.53
C SER A 309 -20.37 2.31 -2.49
N PRO A 310 -19.32 1.85 -1.76
CA PRO A 310 -18.02 2.51 -1.83
C PRO A 310 -17.48 2.54 -3.28
N HIS A 311 -17.59 1.44 -4.02
CA HIS A 311 -17.10 1.35 -5.40
C HIS A 311 -17.98 2.07 -6.43
N LEU A 312 -19.30 2.15 -6.21
CA LEU A 312 -20.20 2.98 -7.01
C LEU A 312 -19.93 4.48 -6.79
N LEU A 313 -19.49 4.85 -5.58
CA LEU A 313 -19.08 6.22 -5.27
C LEU A 313 -17.71 6.55 -5.87
N GLU A 314 -16.78 5.58 -5.96
CA GLU A 314 -15.53 5.71 -6.72
C GLU A 314 -15.77 5.96 -8.22
N GLU A 315 -16.76 5.30 -8.83
CA GLU A 315 -17.14 5.53 -10.23
C GLU A 315 -17.69 6.94 -10.50
N ASN A 316 -18.20 7.60 -9.45
CA ASN A 316 -18.64 9.00 -9.51
C ASN A 316 -17.47 9.98 -9.34
N LEU A 317 -16.25 9.51 -9.15
CA LEU A 317 -15.06 10.37 -9.15
C LEU A 317 -14.63 10.65 -10.60
N ASN A 318 -14.28 11.90 -10.86
CA ASN A 318 -13.69 12.33 -12.12
C ASN A 318 -12.34 11.63 -12.31
N TYR A 319 -11.52 11.66 -11.25
CA TYR A 319 -10.32 10.86 -11.12
C TYR A 319 -10.03 10.57 -9.64
N ILE A 320 -9.25 9.53 -9.41
CA ILE A 320 -8.69 9.18 -8.11
C ILE A 320 -7.30 9.81 -8.04
N PHE A 321 -7.06 10.64 -7.02
CA PHE A 321 -5.77 11.25 -6.75
C PHE A 321 -4.90 10.37 -5.87
N LEU A 322 -5.49 9.81 -4.80
CA LEU A 322 -4.84 8.83 -3.93
C LEU A 322 -5.74 7.62 -3.73
N ASN A 323 -5.22 6.43 -3.98
CA ASN A 323 -5.88 5.16 -3.68
C ASN A 323 -5.57 4.68 -2.25
N GLU A 324 -6.27 3.63 -1.81
CA GLU A 324 -6.13 3.10 -0.45
C GLU A 324 -4.68 2.73 -0.07
N PRO A 325 -3.90 2.02 -0.91
CA PRO A 325 -2.48 1.77 -0.66
C PRO A 325 -1.65 3.03 -0.43
N GLU A 326 -1.83 4.06 -1.27
CA GLU A 326 -1.08 5.32 -1.19
C GLU A 326 -1.41 6.05 0.12
N ILE A 327 -2.69 6.17 0.44
CA ILE A 327 -3.16 6.76 1.71
C ILE A 327 -2.56 6.00 2.90
N ARG A 328 -2.59 4.67 2.87
CA ARG A 328 -2.01 3.83 3.92
C ARG A 328 -0.51 4.06 4.09
N ASN A 329 0.22 4.22 2.97
CA ASN A 329 1.64 4.55 3.03
C ASN A 329 1.88 5.92 3.70
N ILE A 330 1.08 6.93 3.36
CA ILE A 330 1.16 8.27 3.98
C ILE A 330 0.85 8.17 5.49
N VAL A 331 -0.16 7.42 5.88
CA VAL A 331 -0.49 7.17 7.30
C VAL A 331 0.66 6.48 8.03
N ASN A 332 1.32 5.48 7.41
CA ASN A 332 2.48 4.79 7.98
C ASN A 332 3.71 5.70 8.15
N LYS A 333 3.94 6.61 7.20
CA LYS A 333 5.00 7.63 7.30
C LYS A 333 4.70 8.60 8.44
N LEU A 334 3.46 9.05 8.53
CA LEU A 334 3.01 9.95 9.59
C LEU A 334 3.09 9.29 10.97
N SER A 335 2.70 8.02 11.11
CA SER A 335 2.79 7.28 12.37
C SER A 335 4.24 7.17 12.86
N SER A 336 5.19 6.93 11.96
CA SER A 336 6.62 6.90 12.30
C SER A 336 7.09 8.23 12.88
N LYS A 337 6.70 9.37 12.26
CA LYS A 337 7.01 10.71 12.77
C LYS A 337 6.38 10.96 14.15
N ILE A 338 5.14 10.51 14.35
CA ILE A 338 4.44 10.64 15.64
C ILE A 338 5.12 9.79 16.73
N ASN A 339 5.49 8.54 16.43
CA ASN A 339 6.17 7.63 17.35
C ASN A 339 7.51 8.20 17.80
N GLU A 340 8.31 8.77 16.89
CA GLU A 340 9.56 9.46 17.23
C GLU A 340 9.32 10.68 18.13
N GLY A 341 8.31 11.49 17.79
CA GLY A 341 7.94 12.66 18.58
C GLY A 341 7.38 12.35 19.96
N CYS A 342 7.03 11.09 20.23
CA CYS A 342 6.41 10.61 21.47
C CYS A 342 7.17 9.45 22.13
N ALA A 343 8.39 9.15 21.69
CA ALA A 343 9.19 8.06 22.23
C ALA A 343 9.43 8.24 23.73
N HIS A 344 9.41 7.13 24.47
CA HIS A 344 9.73 7.05 25.92
C HIS A 344 8.68 7.57 26.91
N HIS A 345 7.40 7.65 26.54
CA HIS A 345 6.34 7.98 27.51
C HIS A 345 5.77 6.76 28.22
N GLY A 346 5.79 6.79 29.56
CA GLY A 346 5.13 5.80 30.42
C GLY A 346 3.63 6.05 30.59
N ASP A 347 3.16 7.26 30.32
CA ASP A 347 1.74 7.66 30.45
C ASP A 347 1.03 7.70 29.08
N PRO A 348 -0.29 7.40 29.04
CA PRO A 348 -1.04 7.41 27.79
C PRO A 348 -1.13 8.80 27.15
N VAL A 349 -0.83 8.89 25.86
CA VAL A 349 -0.94 10.13 25.07
C VAL A 349 -2.39 10.37 24.64
N CYS A 350 -2.91 11.59 24.80
CA CYS A 350 -4.25 11.95 24.34
C CYS A 350 -4.23 12.30 22.84
N LEU A 351 -4.98 11.56 22.03
CA LEU A 351 -5.19 11.85 20.61
C LEU A 351 -6.52 12.57 20.46
N ILE A 352 -6.45 13.88 20.20
CA ILE A 352 -7.60 14.76 20.01
C ILE A 352 -7.89 14.84 18.51
N PHE A 353 -9.13 14.65 18.10
CA PHE A 353 -9.51 14.71 16.68
C PHE A 353 -10.99 15.08 16.52
N GLU A 354 -11.35 15.68 15.39
CA GLU A 354 -12.74 16.00 15.08
C GLU A 354 -13.47 14.76 14.55
N GLN A 355 -14.56 14.38 15.24
CA GLN A 355 -15.15 13.04 15.13
C GLN A 355 -15.62 12.68 13.72
N ARG A 356 -16.03 13.63 12.87
CA ARG A 356 -16.65 13.27 11.58
C ARG A 356 -15.64 13.02 10.47
N GLU A 357 -14.65 13.88 10.35
CA GLU A 357 -13.71 13.88 9.22
C GLU A 357 -12.46 13.05 9.52
N SER A 358 -12.12 12.88 10.80
CA SER A 358 -10.87 12.22 11.19
C SER A 358 -11.02 10.75 11.57
N ILE A 359 -12.24 10.19 11.68
CA ILE A 359 -12.41 8.77 12.01
C ILE A 359 -11.67 7.83 11.05
N PRO A 360 -11.78 7.95 9.70
CA PRO A 360 -11.07 7.06 8.78
C PRO A 360 -9.55 7.11 8.99
N PHE A 361 -9.01 8.32 9.12
CA PHE A 361 -7.59 8.55 9.39
C PHE A 361 -7.16 7.96 10.73
N ILE A 362 -7.85 8.27 11.82
CA ILE A 362 -7.53 7.76 13.16
C ILE A 362 -7.63 6.24 13.23
N GLY A 363 -8.66 5.65 12.60
CA GLY A 363 -8.84 4.21 12.52
C GLY A 363 -7.67 3.50 11.84
N GLN A 364 -7.12 4.08 10.78
CA GLN A 364 -5.91 3.55 10.12
C GLN A 364 -4.63 3.85 10.90
N LEU A 365 -4.53 4.98 11.61
CA LEU A 365 -3.33 5.36 12.34
C LEU A 365 -3.05 4.47 13.56
N LEU A 366 -4.10 4.11 14.30
CA LEU A 366 -4.00 3.44 15.61
C LEU A 366 -3.15 2.17 15.65
N PRO A 367 -3.25 1.23 14.68
CA PRO A 367 -2.44 0.01 14.69
C PRO A 367 -0.93 0.24 14.54
N TYR A 368 -0.50 1.45 14.16
CA TYR A 368 0.90 1.81 13.90
C TYR A 368 1.53 2.64 15.02
N LEU A 369 0.80 2.94 16.10
CA LEU A 369 1.33 3.70 17.23
C LEU A 369 1.97 2.78 18.28
N ASP A 370 3.21 3.09 18.65
CA ASP A 370 4.03 2.25 19.55
C ASP A 370 3.90 2.65 21.03
N PHE A 371 2.87 3.42 21.38
CA PHE A 371 2.61 3.93 22.72
C PHE A 371 1.13 3.81 23.09
N PRO A 372 0.81 3.67 24.40
CA PRO A 372 -0.58 3.70 24.84
C PRO A 372 -1.20 5.07 24.56
N CYS A 373 -2.41 5.07 24.01
CA CYS A 373 -3.13 6.32 23.70
C CYS A 373 -4.56 6.31 24.25
N THR A 374 -5.09 7.50 24.52
CA THR A 374 -6.50 7.75 24.84
C THR A 374 -7.11 8.59 23.71
N LEU A 375 -8.17 8.08 23.10
CA LEU A 375 -8.91 8.80 22.05
C LEU A 375 -9.83 9.85 22.67
N VAL A 376 -9.73 11.08 22.17
CA VAL A 376 -10.54 12.23 22.60
C VAL A 376 -11.24 12.82 21.37
N PRO A 377 -12.41 12.28 20.98
CA PRO A 377 -13.19 12.83 19.87
C PRO A 377 -13.84 14.14 20.28
N LEU A 378 -13.67 15.18 19.47
CA LEU A 378 -14.38 16.46 19.59
C LEU A 378 -15.51 16.52 18.55
N GLU A 379 -16.67 17.05 18.94
CA GLU A 379 -17.74 17.35 17.98
C GLU A 379 -17.34 18.52 17.08
N ASP A 380 -16.68 19.52 17.66
CA ASP A 380 -16.08 20.69 17.02
C ASP A 380 -15.03 21.34 17.96
N LEU A 381 -14.36 22.40 17.49
CA LEU A 381 -13.48 23.24 18.32
C LEU A 381 -14.23 24.29 19.15
N SER A 382 -15.50 24.06 19.52
CA SER A 382 -16.20 24.96 20.43
C SER A 382 -15.70 24.78 21.87
N LYS A 383 -15.83 25.85 22.67
CA LYS A 383 -15.46 25.83 24.09
C LYS A 383 -16.18 24.72 24.86
N GLU A 384 -17.47 24.50 24.56
CA GLU A 384 -18.27 23.47 25.21
C GLU A 384 -17.74 22.05 24.90
N SER A 385 -17.35 21.79 23.64
CA SER A 385 -16.76 20.51 23.24
C SER A 385 -15.44 20.24 23.95
N VAL A 386 -14.58 21.25 24.08
CA VAL A 386 -13.28 21.11 24.76
C VAL A 386 -13.45 20.93 26.28
N GLU A 387 -14.31 21.73 26.92
CA GLU A 387 -14.59 21.67 28.37
C GLU A 387 -15.07 20.27 28.81
N ARG A 388 -15.86 19.58 27.97
CA ARG A 388 -16.31 18.20 28.23
C ARG A 388 -15.15 17.20 28.32
N CYS A 389 -13.99 17.52 27.76
CA CYS A 389 -12.83 16.65 27.67
C CYS A 389 -11.65 17.09 28.56
N GLU A 390 -11.71 18.26 29.21
CA GLU A 390 -10.61 18.81 30.03
C GLU A 390 -10.08 17.82 31.08
N GLY A 391 -10.97 17.13 31.79
CA GLY A 391 -10.57 16.15 32.81
C GLY A 391 -9.79 14.94 32.27
N VAL A 392 -9.93 14.62 30.98
CA VAL A 392 -9.14 13.57 30.30
C VAL A 392 -7.77 14.10 29.86
N LEU A 393 -7.69 15.41 29.58
CA LEU A 393 -6.50 16.08 29.11
C LEU A 393 -5.55 16.48 30.24
N ASP A 394 -6.03 16.58 31.48
CA ASP A 394 -5.24 17.10 32.61
C ASP A 394 -3.95 16.28 32.87
N GLY A 395 -2.81 16.98 32.95
CA GLY A 395 -1.49 16.40 33.20
C GLY A 395 -0.92 15.46 32.14
N ARG A 396 -1.61 15.23 31.01
CA ARG A 396 -1.18 14.30 29.94
C ARG A 396 -0.63 15.05 28.73
N LYS A 397 0.19 14.41 27.90
CA LYS A 397 0.52 14.96 26.59
C LYS A 397 -0.67 14.85 25.64
N ALA A 398 -0.81 15.80 24.72
CA ALA A 398 -1.88 15.81 23.74
C ALA A 398 -1.36 16.06 22.33
N ILE A 399 -1.99 15.41 21.37
CA ILE A 399 -1.77 15.63 19.95
C ILE A 399 -3.13 15.89 19.33
N PHE A 400 -3.31 17.03 18.67
CA PHE A 400 -4.44 17.25 17.78
C PHE A 400 -4.13 16.63 16.42
N LEU A 401 -5.04 15.84 15.87
CA LEU A 401 -4.90 15.16 14.60
C LEU A 401 -6.10 15.51 13.70
N GLY A 402 -5.80 16.19 12.59
CA GLY A 402 -6.79 16.53 11.55
C GLY A 402 -6.52 15.78 10.24
N THR A 403 -7.54 15.65 9.41
CA THR A 403 -7.42 14.97 8.10
C THR A 403 -6.85 15.91 7.03
N LEU A 404 -7.36 17.15 6.94
CA LEU A 404 -6.93 18.13 5.94
C LEU A 404 -6.89 19.55 6.53
N LEU A 405 -5.75 20.22 6.36
CA LEU A 405 -5.61 21.65 6.64
C LEU A 405 -5.82 22.48 5.37
N ARG A 406 -6.83 23.33 5.38
CA ARG A 406 -7.17 24.24 4.26
C ARG A 406 -6.67 25.67 4.47
N GLU A 407 -6.57 26.10 5.72
CA GLU A 407 -6.25 27.48 6.09
C GLU A 407 -5.32 27.52 7.31
N ALA A 408 -4.23 28.28 7.25
CA ALA A 408 -3.26 28.38 8.36
C ALA A 408 -3.89 28.90 9.67
N SER A 409 -4.88 29.80 9.59
CA SER A 409 -5.62 30.33 10.75
C SER A 409 -6.35 29.25 11.55
N TYR A 410 -6.54 28.06 10.99
CA TYR A 410 -7.13 26.94 11.71
C TYR A 410 -6.22 26.41 12.84
N ILE A 411 -4.90 26.51 12.67
CA ILE A 411 -3.93 26.13 13.69
C ILE A 411 -4.05 27.02 14.92
N ASP A 412 -4.18 28.34 14.70
CA ASP A 412 -4.37 29.30 15.79
C ASP A 412 -5.67 28.99 16.54
N LYS A 413 -6.75 28.70 15.81
CA LYS A 413 -8.03 28.29 16.40
C LYS A 413 -7.90 27.04 17.27
N ILE A 414 -7.15 26.03 16.83
CA ILE A 414 -6.91 24.80 17.61
C ILE A 414 -6.19 25.14 18.92
N LYS A 415 -5.10 25.92 18.85
CA LYS A 415 -4.31 26.31 20.02
C LYS A 415 -5.11 27.15 21.01
N GLU A 416 -5.88 28.11 20.51
CA GLU A 416 -6.76 28.95 21.31
C GLU A 416 -7.89 28.15 21.97
N SER A 417 -8.39 27.10 21.31
CA SER A 417 -9.53 26.32 21.83
C SER A 417 -9.09 25.29 22.86
N ILE A 418 -7.97 24.60 22.64
CA ILE A 418 -7.49 23.49 23.49
C ILE A 418 -6.61 23.99 24.65
N MET A 419 -6.04 25.20 24.54
CA MET A 419 -5.27 25.93 25.58
C MET A 419 -4.34 25.04 26.42
N LYS A 420 -3.46 24.28 25.76
CA LYS A 420 -2.56 23.33 26.41
C LYS A 420 -1.11 23.55 25.99
N GLU A 421 -0.22 23.73 26.96
CA GLU A 421 1.18 24.14 26.71
C GLU A 421 1.96 23.12 25.86
N ASP A 422 1.75 21.82 26.08
CA ASP A 422 2.42 20.72 25.35
C ASP A 422 1.55 20.13 24.22
N LEU A 423 0.66 20.92 23.62
CA LEU A 423 -0.15 20.46 22.49
C LEU A 423 0.69 20.38 21.22
N LYS A 424 0.81 19.18 20.66
CA LYS A 424 1.31 18.98 19.29
C LYS A 424 0.16 18.96 18.29
N ILE A 425 0.43 19.37 17.06
CA ILE A 425 -0.58 19.43 16.00
C ILE A 425 -0.08 18.65 14.79
N GLY A 426 -0.92 17.74 14.30
CA GLY A 426 -0.65 16.94 13.13
C GLY A 426 -1.79 16.93 12.13
N PHE A 427 -1.45 16.92 10.84
CA PHE A 427 -2.41 16.77 9.76
C PHE A 427 -1.95 15.69 8.79
N LEU A 428 -2.91 14.88 8.32
CA LEU A 428 -2.63 13.91 7.26
C LEU A 428 -2.32 14.62 5.94
N PHE A 429 -3.14 15.62 5.58
CA PHE A 429 -2.97 16.40 4.37
C PHE A 429 -2.94 17.91 4.63
N VAL A 430 -2.19 18.63 3.81
CA VAL A 430 -2.16 20.10 3.76
C VAL A 430 -2.26 20.55 2.30
N PHE A 431 -2.98 21.64 2.04
CA PHE A 431 -3.03 22.23 0.69
C PHE A 431 -1.70 22.81 0.22
N ASP A 432 -1.38 22.63 -1.06
CA ASP A 432 -0.15 23.12 -1.69
C ASP A 432 0.01 24.65 -1.53
N SER A 433 -1.09 25.40 -1.55
CA SER A 433 -1.06 26.85 -1.28
C SER A 433 -0.46 27.19 0.08
N LEU A 434 -0.55 26.28 1.04
CA LEU A 434 -0.01 26.42 2.39
C LEU A 434 1.43 25.95 2.53
N ALA A 435 1.97 25.18 1.57
CA ALA A 435 3.33 24.63 1.64
C ALA A 435 4.44 25.71 1.69
N SER A 436 4.17 26.89 1.12
CA SER A 436 5.08 28.04 1.15
C SER A 436 4.88 28.97 2.36
N THR A 437 3.84 28.73 3.16
CA THR A 437 3.53 29.53 4.34
C THR A 437 4.20 28.90 5.56
N PRO A 438 4.87 29.66 6.43
CA PRO A 438 5.36 29.14 7.69
C PRO A 438 4.16 28.81 8.59
N ILE A 439 3.83 27.52 8.70
CA ILE A 439 2.75 27.02 9.55
C ILE A 439 3.36 26.14 10.64
N ASP A 440 2.94 26.35 11.88
CA ASP A 440 3.44 25.63 13.05
C ASP A 440 2.70 24.28 13.20
N ILE A 441 3.14 23.29 12.42
CA ILE A 441 2.65 21.90 12.43
C ILE A 441 3.79 20.99 12.87
N ASP A 442 3.57 20.17 13.90
CA ASP A 442 4.54 19.20 14.40
C ASP A 442 4.65 17.97 13.50
N PHE A 443 3.51 17.51 12.96
CA PHE A 443 3.43 16.28 12.18
C PHE A 443 2.67 16.48 10.87
N LEU A 444 3.34 16.26 9.75
CA LEU A 444 2.75 16.36 8.42
C LEU A 444 2.84 15.02 7.69
N GLY A 445 1.71 14.56 7.16
CA GLY A 445 1.66 13.45 6.20
C GLY A 445 2.21 13.89 4.84
N GLU A 446 1.35 14.49 4.02
CA GLU A 446 1.65 14.86 2.63
C GLU A 446 0.99 16.21 2.24
N CYS A 447 1.55 16.90 1.25
CA CYS A 447 0.89 18.05 0.62
C CYS A 447 0.04 17.58 -0.58
N ILE A 448 -1.13 18.15 -0.77
CA ILE A 448 -2.03 17.82 -1.88
C ILE A 448 -2.50 19.11 -2.60
N PRO A 449 -2.84 19.04 -3.90
CA PRO A 449 -3.32 20.20 -4.64
C PRO A 449 -4.60 20.80 -4.05
N ASP A 450 -4.81 22.09 -4.27
CA ASP A 450 -5.98 22.83 -3.79
C ASP A 450 -7.23 22.50 -4.60
N GLU A 451 -7.94 21.42 -4.25
CA GLU A 451 -9.18 20.99 -4.90
C GLU A 451 -10.28 20.58 -3.89
N ASP A 452 -11.51 20.41 -4.38
CA ASP A 452 -12.66 19.94 -3.61
C ASP A 452 -12.64 18.40 -3.44
N TRP A 453 -11.63 17.94 -2.70
CA TRP A 453 -11.43 16.52 -2.44
C TRP A 453 -12.58 15.90 -1.64
N VAL A 454 -12.94 14.68 -2.03
CA VAL A 454 -13.85 13.79 -1.32
C VAL A 454 -13.19 12.44 -1.07
N GLY A 455 -13.64 11.77 -0.01
CA GLY A 455 -13.15 10.45 0.35
C GLY A 455 -12.09 10.47 1.44
N PHE A 456 -11.90 9.32 2.09
CA PHE A 456 -11.02 9.14 3.23
C PHE A 456 -11.15 10.24 4.32
N GLY A 457 -12.38 10.54 4.72
CA GLY A 457 -12.69 11.58 5.71
C GLY A 457 -12.90 12.98 5.12
N LEU A 458 -12.60 13.20 3.84
CA LEU A 458 -12.77 14.48 3.16
C LEU A 458 -14.17 14.61 2.52
N GLY A 459 -14.76 15.81 2.54
CA GLY A 459 -15.88 16.18 1.66
C GLY A 459 -16.74 17.37 2.10
N SER A 460 -17.11 18.23 1.15
CA SER A 460 -17.77 19.54 1.38
C SER A 460 -19.15 19.49 2.05
N LYS A 461 -19.83 18.33 2.08
CA LYS A 461 -21.16 18.10 2.70
C LYS A 461 -21.38 16.66 3.21
N HIS A 462 -20.31 15.96 3.58
CA HIS A 462 -20.34 14.56 4.07
C HIS A 462 -20.85 13.49 3.08
N LYS A 463 -21.00 13.79 1.79
CA LYS A 463 -21.20 12.76 0.78
C LYS A 463 -19.84 12.19 0.39
N CYS A 464 -19.73 10.86 0.32
CA CYS A 464 -18.52 10.13 -0.07
C CYS A 464 -17.35 10.14 0.94
N CYS A 465 -17.53 10.58 2.20
CA CYS A 465 -16.43 10.64 3.18
C CYS A 465 -15.85 9.27 3.58
N ASN A 466 -16.57 8.18 3.35
CA ASN A 466 -16.14 6.81 3.69
C ASN A 466 -15.51 6.06 2.51
N LEU A 467 -15.15 6.76 1.44
CA LEU A 467 -14.37 6.14 0.36
C LEU A 467 -12.99 5.76 0.89
N ASN A 468 -12.47 4.62 0.44
CA ASN A 468 -11.10 4.20 0.71
C ASN A 468 -10.07 4.88 -0.21
N ALA A 469 -10.50 5.90 -0.95
CA ALA A 469 -9.70 6.68 -1.88
C ALA A 469 -10.02 8.18 -1.71
N ILE A 470 -9.13 9.04 -2.21
CA ILE A 470 -9.33 10.48 -2.32
C ILE A 470 -9.41 10.83 -3.80
N GLY A 471 -10.44 11.59 -4.16
CA GLY A 471 -10.61 12.07 -5.53
C GLY A 471 -11.55 13.26 -5.61
N VAL A 472 -11.83 13.69 -6.83
CA VAL A 472 -12.74 14.80 -7.12
C VAL A 472 -14.01 14.23 -7.74
N LEU A 473 -15.18 14.70 -7.32
CA LEU A 473 -16.46 14.26 -7.90
C LEU A 473 -16.58 14.69 -9.37
N ARG A 474 -17.23 13.87 -10.20
CA ARG A 474 -17.76 14.31 -11.50
C ARG A 474 -18.90 15.28 -11.26
N GLU A 475 -18.87 16.44 -11.92
CA GLU A 475 -19.95 17.45 -11.87
C GLU A 475 -21.30 16.90 -12.36
#